data_AF-A0A9P9ALE5-F1
#
_entry.id   AF-A0A9P9ALE5-F1
#
_cell.length_a   1.000
_cell.length_b   1.000
_cell.length_c   1.000
_cell.angle_alpha   90.00
_cell.angle_beta   90.00
_cell.angle_gamma   90.00
#
_symmetry.space_group_name_H-M   'P 1'
#
loop_
_entity.id
_entity.type
_entity.pdbx_description
1 polymer ?
#
loop_
_entity_poly.entity_id
_entity_poly.type
_entity_poly.pdbx_seq_one_letter_code
_entity_poly.pdbx_strand_id
1 'polypeptide(L)'
;MVTKQPVDDNAGSKRATDFHNAMLGLPGYGDDSMMYILRYVVQVKQKLRQCDFEEFMKYFNQLGSLWPEANQEAAEPEGGNSRYERAQELKRLALGKIQDHPDLVRDFEQFASSGRAVTRTFGALEKK
;
A
#
# COMPACT_ATOMS: atom_id res chain seq x y z
N MET A 1 -36.52 37.69 21.26
CA MET A 1 -35.71 37.89 20.04
C MET A 1 -34.77 36.71 19.93
N VAL A 2 -34.96 35.83 18.93
CA VAL A 2 -34.07 34.69 18.69
C VAL A 2 -32.97 35.15 17.74
N THR A 3 -31.76 35.31 18.26
CA THR A 3 -30.56 35.58 17.46
C THR A 3 -30.19 34.33 16.68
N LYS A 4 -30.47 34.33 15.37
CA LYS A 4 -30.01 33.32 14.43
C LYS A 4 -28.49 33.44 14.33
N GLN A 5 -27.74 32.45 14.84
CA GLN A 5 -26.29 32.41 14.64
C GLN A 5 -25.99 32.33 13.13
N PRO A 6 -24.97 33.07 12.64
CA PRO A 6 -24.54 32.95 11.26
C PRO A 6 -23.99 31.54 11.06
N VAL A 7 -24.53 30.83 10.07
CA VAL A 7 -23.96 29.57 9.60
C VAL A 7 -22.66 29.95 8.91
N ASP A 8 -21.53 29.61 9.54
CA ASP A 8 -20.21 29.78 8.95
C ASP A 8 -20.05 28.72 7.85
N ASP A 9 -20.45 29.08 6.63
CA ASP A 9 -20.38 28.23 5.45
C ASP A 9 -18.94 27.71 5.18
N ASN A 10 -17.93 28.38 5.74
CA ASN A 10 -16.53 28.05 5.58
C ASN A 10 -16.00 27.07 6.64
N ALA A 11 -16.76 26.79 7.70
CA ALA A 11 -16.37 25.84 8.73
C ALA A 11 -16.22 24.41 8.16
N GLY A 12 -17.06 24.05 7.17
CA GLY A 12 -16.93 22.78 6.44
C GLY A 12 -15.64 22.70 5.62
N SER A 13 -15.35 23.74 4.84
CA SER A 13 -14.15 23.80 4.01
C SER A 13 -12.88 23.79 4.84
N LYS A 14 -12.85 24.53 5.95
CA LYS A 14 -11.69 24.59 6.84
C LYS A 14 -11.41 23.24 7.51
N ARG A 15 -12.43 22.55 8.00
CA ARG A 15 -12.30 21.18 8.54
C ARG A 15 -11.78 20.19 7.49
N ALA A 16 -12.24 20.30 6.24
CA ALA A 16 -11.76 19.46 5.15
C ALA A 16 -10.30 19.74 4.79
N THR A 17 -9.89 21.01 4.75
CA THR A 17 -8.50 21.42 4.53
C THR A 17 -7.58 20.97 5.67
N ASP A 18 -8.00 21.14 6.92
CA ASP A 18 -7.22 20.71 8.08
C ASP A 18 -7.06 19.18 8.10
N PHE A 19 -8.12 18.44 7.78
CA PHE A 19 -8.05 16.98 7.62
C PHE A 19 -7.13 16.57 6.48
N HIS A 20 -7.26 17.16 5.29
CA HIS A 20 -6.40 16.86 4.15
C HIS A 20 -4.92 17.16 4.46
N ASN A 21 -4.62 18.30 5.09
CA ASN A 21 -3.27 18.67 5.49
C ASN A 21 -2.71 17.71 6.55
N ALA A 22 -3.53 17.27 7.51
CA ALA A 22 -3.13 16.24 8.47
C ALA A 22 -2.83 14.91 7.77
N MET A 23 -3.59 14.56 6.73
CA MET A 23 -3.39 13.34 5.95
C MET A 23 -2.13 13.42 5.06
N LEU A 24 -1.75 14.60 4.54
CA LEU A 24 -0.48 14.76 3.79
C LEU A 24 0.75 14.41 4.64
N GLY A 25 0.67 14.55 5.96
CA GLY A 25 1.70 14.11 6.89
C GLY A 25 1.76 12.59 7.10
N LEU A 26 0.74 11.84 6.66
CA LEU A 26 0.73 10.38 6.69
C LEU A 26 1.54 9.85 5.52
N PRO A 27 2.62 9.09 5.77
CA PRO A 27 3.41 8.56 4.68
C PRO A 27 2.58 7.54 3.88
N GLY A 28 2.76 7.52 2.56
CA GLY A 28 1.87 6.79 1.65
C GLY A 28 0.63 7.57 1.19
N TYR A 29 0.18 8.60 1.91
CA TYR A 29 -0.91 9.48 1.48
C TYR A 29 -0.40 10.71 0.74
N GLY A 30 0.71 11.31 1.22
CA GLY A 30 1.31 12.49 0.59
C GLY A 30 1.97 12.23 -0.79
N ASP A 31 2.33 10.98 -1.09
CA ASP A 31 2.95 10.54 -2.35
C ASP A 31 2.01 9.66 -3.21
N ASP A 32 0.71 9.60 -2.88
CA ASP A 32 -0.32 8.78 -3.53
C ASP A 32 -0.08 7.25 -3.52
N SER A 33 0.94 6.74 -2.83
CA SER A 33 1.26 5.30 -2.80
C SER A 33 0.12 4.44 -2.27
N MET A 34 -0.60 4.88 -1.23
CA MET A 34 -1.77 4.20 -0.68
C MET A 34 -2.93 4.13 -1.68
N MET A 35 -3.19 5.24 -2.37
CA MET A 35 -4.26 5.31 -3.37
C MET A 35 -3.91 4.45 -4.59
N TYR A 36 -2.64 4.42 -4.98
CA TYR A 36 -2.15 3.54 -6.04
C TYR A 36 -2.35 2.06 -5.69
N ILE A 37 -1.94 1.63 -4.50
CA ILE A 37 -2.16 0.26 -4.00
C ILE A 37 -3.64 -0.11 -4.05
N LEU A 38 -4.52 0.76 -3.52
CA LEU A 38 -5.96 0.52 -3.49
C LEU A 38 -6.53 0.36 -4.91
N ARG A 39 -6.17 1.25 -5.83
CA ARG A 39 -6.63 1.19 -7.24
C ARG A 39 -6.14 -0.08 -7.92
N TYR A 40 -4.88 -0.44 -7.74
CA TYR A 40 -4.30 -1.65 -8.32
C TYR A 40 -5.01 -2.91 -7.80
N VAL A 41 -5.22 -3.02 -6.47
CA VAL A 41 -5.94 -4.17 -5.87
C VAL A 41 -7.37 -4.29 -6.39
N VAL A 42 -8.07 -3.16 -6.57
CA VAL A 42 -9.41 -3.15 -7.16
C VAL A 42 -9.39 -3.67 -8.60
N GLN A 43 -8.41 -3.24 -9.41
CA GLN A 43 -8.27 -3.73 -10.78
C GLN A 43 -7.97 -5.23 -10.83
N VAL A 44 -7.08 -5.74 -9.97
CA VAL A 44 -6.80 -7.17 -9.85
C VAL A 44 -8.08 -7.93 -9.48
N LYS A 45 -8.84 -7.45 -8.49
CA LYS A 45 -10.10 -8.08 -8.05
C LYS A 45 -11.18 -8.11 -9.14
N GLN A 46 -11.23 -7.10 -9.99
CA GLN A 46 -12.19 -7.04 -11.11
C GLN A 46 -11.85 -8.01 -12.24
N LYS A 47 -10.57 -8.33 -12.43
CA LYS A 47 -10.08 -9.15 -13.56
C LYS A 47 -9.91 -10.62 -13.21
N LEU A 48 -9.51 -10.91 -11.98
CA LEU A 48 -9.29 -12.28 -11.51
C LEU A 48 -10.59 -12.91 -10.99
N ARG A 49 -10.64 -14.25 -11.04
CA ARG A 49 -11.60 -15.02 -10.26
C ARG A 49 -11.29 -14.85 -8.77
N GLN A 50 -12.30 -15.02 -7.92
CA GLN A 50 -12.16 -14.88 -6.47
C GLN A 50 -11.01 -15.72 -5.89
N CYS A 51 -10.87 -16.99 -6.30
CA CYS A 51 -9.79 -17.85 -5.84
C CYS A 51 -8.39 -17.36 -6.27
N ASP A 52 -8.25 -16.87 -7.50
CA ASP A 52 -6.97 -16.36 -8.01
C ASP A 52 -6.60 -15.02 -7.35
N PHE A 53 -7.61 -14.18 -7.05
CA PHE A 53 -7.43 -12.95 -6.28
C PHE A 53 -6.94 -13.23 -4.85
N GLU A 54 -7.55 -14.19 -4.16
CA GLU A 54 -7.14 -14.58 -2.81
C GLU A 54 -5.71 -15.13 -2.77
N GLU A 55 -5.34 -15.96 -3.74
CA GLU A 55 -3.97 -16.47 -3.88
C GLU A 55 -2.97 -15.35 -4.21
N PHE A 56 -3.32 -14.44 -5.11
CA PHE A 56 -2.51 -13.25 -5.41
C PHE A 56 -2.25 -12.43 -4.14
N MET A 57 -3.30 -12.10 -3.39
CA MET A 57 -3.18 -11.35 -2.14
C MET A 57 -2.36 -12.11 -1.09
N LYS A 58 -2.51 -13.43 -1.00
CA LYS A 58 -1.70 -14.27 -0.11
C LYS A 58 -0.21 -14.18 -0.46
N TYR A 59 0.16 -14.28 -1.73
CA TYR A 59 1.57 -14.15 -2.14
C TYR A 59 2.10 -12.74 -1.89
N PHE A 60 1.31 -11.71 -2.17
CA PHE A 60 1.70 -10.33 -1.93
C PHE A 60 1.88 -10.02 -0.43
N ASN A 61 0.99 -10.49 0.44
CA ASN A 61 1.13 -10.31 1.89
C ASN A 61 2.37 -11.03 2.44
N GLN A 62 2.65 -12.25 1.95
CA GLN A 62 3.90 -12.94 2.28
C GLN A 62 5.12 -12.16 1.80
N LEU A 63 5.08 -11.58 0.60
CA LEU A 63 6.15 -10.71 0.09
C LEU A 63 6.35 -9.50 1.01
N GLY A 64 5.25 -8.91 1.49
CA GLY A 64 5.25 -7.81 2.45
C GLY A 64 5.95 -8.14 3.77
N SER A 65 5.70 -9.34 4.32
CA SER A 65 6.40 -9.81 5.54
C SER A 65 7.91 -9.99 5.36
N LEU A 66 8.39 -10.08 4.12
CA LEU A 66 9.81 -10.16 3.80
C LEU A 66 10.45 -8.80 3.58
N TRP A 67 9.73 -7.67 3.68
CA TRP A 67 10.37 -6.37 3.62
C TRP A 67 11.03 -6.01 4.96
N PRO A 68 12.21 -5.39 4.95
CA PRO A 68 12.87 -4.96 6.18
C PRO A 68 11.99 -3.91 6.89
N GLU A 69 11.89 -4.03 8.21
CA GLU A 69 11.27 -2.99 9.04
C GLU A 69 12.02 -1.68 8.85
N ALA A 70 11.33 -0.54 8.99
CA ALA A 70 11.89 0.79 8.72
C ALA A 70 13.18 1.14 9.51
N ASN A 71 13.47 0.43 10.61
CA ASN A 71 14.64 0.63 11.46
C ASN A 71 15.66 -0.53 11.44
N GLN A 72 15.46 -1.56 10.61
CA GLN A 72 16.57 -2.45 10.27
C GLN A 72 17.39 -1.72 9.21
N GLU A 73 18.37 -0.92 9.65
CA GLU A 73 19.60 -0.76 8.86
C GLU A 73 19.99 -2.13 8.32
N ALA A 74 20.50 -2.18 7.10
CA ALA A 74 20.84 -3.37 6.34
C ALA A 74 21.90 -4.24 7.04
N ALA A 75 21.59 -4.77 8.22
CA ALA A 75 22.19 -5.93 8.79
C ALA A 75 21.78 -7.04 7.83
N GLU A 76 22.68 -7.37 6.92
CA GLU A 76 22.65 -8.63 6.18
C GLU A 76 22.39 -9.72 7.22
N PRO A 77 21.18 -10.31 7.26
CA PRO A 77 20.97 -11.44 8.13
C PRO A 77 21.74 -12.58 7.49
N GLU A 78 22.50 -13.35 8.27
CA GLU A 78 22.95 -14.67 7.85
C GLU A 78 21.71 -15.45 7.35
N GLY A 79 21.59 -15.59 6.02
CA GLY A 79 20.36 -16.05 5.36
C GLY A 79 19.77 -15.12 4.27
N GLY A 80 20.43 -14.01 3.93
CA GLY A 80 20.02 -13.07 2.86
C GLY A 80 19.67 -13.74 1.53
N ASN A 81 20.39 -14.79 1.12
CA ASN A 81 20.06 -15.57 -0.08
C ASN A 81 18.67 -16.22 0.00
N SER A 82 18.33 -16.85 1.13
CA SER A 82 17.04 -17.54 1.31
C SER A 82 15.86 -16.55 1.34
N ARG A 83 16.02 -15.39 2.00
CA ARG A 83 14.99 -14.33 2.02
C ARG A 83 14.77 -13.73 0.62
N TYR A 84 15.86 -13.46 -0.09
CA TYR A 84 15.82 -12.93 -1.45
C TYR A 84 15.19 -13.94 -2.43
N GLU A 85 15.62 -15.20 -2.41
CA GLU A 85 15.05 -16.28 -3.22
C GLU A 85 13.56 -16.46 -2.95
N ARG A 86 13.16 -16.43 -1.67
CA ARG A 86 11.74 -16.52 -1.30
C ARG A 86 10.95 -15.32 -1.82
N ALA A 87 11.50 -14.11 -1.76
CA ALA A 87 10.86 -12.92 -2.30
C ALA A 87 10.69 -12.99 -3.82
N GLN A 88 11.71 -13.47 -4.55
CA GLN A 88 11.62 -13.69 -6.00
C GLN A 88 10.59 -14.75 -6.36
N GLU A 89 10.51 -15.84 -5.59
CA GLU A 89 9.52 -16.89 -5.82
C GLU A 89 8.09 -16.38 -5.58
N LEU A 90 7.85 -15.64 -4.50
CA LEU A 90 6.54 -15.05 -4.22
C LEU A 90 6.12 -14.05 -5.31
N LYS A 91 7.08 -13.27 -5.81
CA LYS A 91 6.87 -12.37 -6.94
C LYS A 91 6.50 -13.14 -8.21
N ARG A 92 7.20 -14.22 -8.53
CA ARG A 92 6.90 -15.10 -9.67
C ARG A 92 5.51 -15.71 -9.55
N LEU A 93 5.12 -16.20 -8.37
CA LEU A 93 3.80 -16.75 -8.09
C LEU A 93 2.69 -15.72 -8.25
N ALA A 94 2.89 -14.50 -7.74
CA ALA A 94 1.94 -13.40 -7.92
C ALA A 94 1.80 -12.98 -9.39
N LEU A 95 2.92 -12.85 -10.12
CA LEU A 95 2.92 -12.55 -11.56
C LEU A 95 2.21 -13.64 -12.37
N GLY A 96 2.40 -14.92 -12.01
CA GLY A 96 1.70 -16.03 -12.66
C GLY A 96 0.18 -15.95 -12.55
N LYS A 97 -0.35 -15.30 -11.49
CA LYS A 97 -1.80 -15.08 -11.34
C LYS A 97 -2.36 -13.99 -12.24
N ILE A 98 -1.53 -13.03 -12.64
CA ILE A 98 -1.95 -11.87 -13.45
C ILE A 98 -1.37 -11.91 -14.87
N GLN A 99 -0.71 -13.00 -15.28
CA GLN A 99 0.04 -13.09 -16.54
C GLN A 99 -0.82 -12.82 -17.79
N ASP A 100 -2.11 -13.16 -17.74
CA ASP A 100 -3.07 -12.97 -18.84
C ASP A 100 -3.60 -11.51 -18.90
N HIS A 101 -3.14 -10.65 -17.99
CA HIS A 101 -3.54 -9.25 -17.86
C HIS A 101 -2.29 -8.35 -17.97
N PRO A 102 -1.89 -7.98 -19.20
CA PRO A 102 -0.61 -7.31 -19.45
C PRO A 102 -0.49 -5.93 -18.77
N ASP A 103 -1.61 -5.25 -18.55
CA ASP A 103 -1.64 -4.00 -17.79
C ASP A 103 -1.31 -4.20 -16.31
N LEU A 104 -1.82 -5.28 -15.68
CA LEU A 104 -1.47 -5.63 -14.30
C LEU A 104 0.02 -6.02 -14.22
N VAL A 105 0.51 -6.84 -15.15
CA VAL A 105 1.93 -7.24 -15.19
C VAL A 105 2.86 -6.03 -15.28
N ARG A 106 2.54 -5.08 -16.16
CA ARG A 106 3.32 -3.83 -16.34
C ARG A 106 3.40 -3.03 -15.04
N ASP A 107 2.28 -2.95 -14.31
CA ASP A 107 2.12 -2.05 -13.17
C ASP A 107 2.52 -2.70 -11.82
N PHE A 108 2.86 -4.00 -11.84
CA PHE A 108 3.20 -4.80 -10.66
C PHE A 108 4.42 -4.30 -9.87
N GLU A 109 5.49 -3.87 -10.54
CA GLU A 109 6.69 -3.38 -9.83
C GLU A 109 6.39 -2.11 -9.03
N GLN A 110 5.63 -1.20 -9.63
CA GLN A 110 5.19 0.03 -8.95
C GLN A 110 4.29 -0.33 -7.76
N PHE A 111 3.38 -1.30 -7.93
CA PHE A 111 2.55 -1.81 -6.85
C PHE A 111 3.39 -2.37 -5.68
N ALA A 112 4.40 -3.19 -5.96
CA ALA A 112 5.29 -3.74 -4.95
C ALA A 112 6.15 -2.67 -4.27
N SER A 113 6.61 -1.66 -5.03
CA SER A 113 7.37 -0.52 -4.50
C SER A 113 6.52 0.33 -3.54
N SER A 114 5.31 0.72 -3.98
CA SER A 114 4.37 1.45 -3.15
C SER A 114 3.97 0.65 -1.91
N GLY A 115 3.73 -0.66 -2.05
CA GLY A 115 3.48 -1.55 -0.92
C GLY A 115 4.60 -1.51 0.11
N ARG A 116 5.86 -1.57 -0.34
CA ARG A 116 7.04 -1.50 0.55
C ARG A 116 7.14 -0.17 1.27
N ALA A 117 6.90 0.94 0.57
CA ALA A 117 6.88 2.27 1.18
C ALA A 117 5.82 2.36 2.29
N VAL A 118 4.63 1.79 2.04
CA VAL A 118 3.52 1.76 2.99
C VAL A 118 3.81 0.85 4.20
N THR A 119 4.38 -0.35 3.99
CA THR A 119 4.73 -1.24 5.11
C THR A 119 5.77 -0.62 6.05
N ARG A 120 6.79 0.05 5.51
CA ARG A 120 7.74 0.82 6.33
C ARG A 120 7.04 1.88 7.17
N THR A 121 6.02 2.50 6.62
CA THR A 121 5.27 3.57 7.27
C THR A 121 4.44 3.07 8.44
N PHE A 122 3.62 2.03 8.22
CA PHE A 122 2.79 1.48 9.29
C PHE A 122 3.64 0.86 10.41
N GLY A 123 4.74 0.19 10.05
CA GLY A 123 5.71 -0.31 11.05
C GLY A 123 6.38 0.81 11.87
N ALA A 124 6.48 2.03 11.34
CA ALA A 124 6.99 3.19 12.08
C ALA A 124 5.93 3.84 12.99
N LEU A 125 4.64 3.70 12.66
CA LEU A 125 3.52 4.25 13.44
C LEU A 125 3.10 3.35 14.61
N GLU A 126 3.17 2.02 14.49
CA GLU A 126 2.82 1.09 15.57
C GLU A 126 3.75 1.15 16.79
N LYS A 127 4.89 1.85 16.69
CA LYS A 127 5.89 1.97 17.76
C LYS A 127 5.95 3.37 18.42
N LYS A 128 5.00 4.27 18.11
CA LYS A 128 4.80 5.57 18.80
C LYS A 128 3.66 5.50 19.80
#